data_AF-A0A966KEB7-F1
#
_entry.id   AF-A0A966KEB7-F1
#
_cell.length_a   1.000
_cell.length_b   1.000
_cell.length_c   1.000
_cell.angle_alpha   90.00
_cell.angle_beta   90.00
_cell.angle_gamma   90.00
#
_symmetry.space_group_name_H-M   'P 1'
#
loop_
_entity.id
_entity.type
_entity.pdbx_description
1 polymer ?
#
loop_
_entity_poly.entity_id
_entity_poly.type
_entity_poly.pdbx_seq_one_letter_code
_entity_poly.pdbx_strand_id
1 'polypeptide(L)'
;MQPSQVLFQGEALPRALPVCDHYAGTEVRMRKALSLQTELGPVFDITFDCEDGAPVGKEAEHAQLVVDILLSPENQFNRVGVRIHDPSHSC
;
A
#
# COMPACT_ATOMS: atom_id res chain seq x y z
N MET A 1 35.65 14.58 15.23
CA MET A 1 34.29 14.66 15.77
C MET A 1 33.33 14.56 14.59
N GLN A 2 32.47 13.55 14.51
CA GLN A 2 31.48 13.45 13.43
C GLN A 2 30.10 13.95 13.87
N PRO A 3 29.34 14.64 13.00
CA PRO A 3 28.01 15.15 13.35
C PRO A 3 27.06 14.10 13.93
N SER A 4 27.11 12.87 13.42
CA SER A 4 26.32 11.72 13.91
C SER A 4 26.61 11.33 15.37
N GLN A 5 27.73 11.78 15.93
CA GLN A 5 28.14 11.45 17.30
C GLN A 5 27.83 12.57 18.31
N VAL A 6 27.40 13.74 17.85
CA VAL A 6 27.22 14.94 18.70
C VAL A 6 25.85 15.59 18.56
N LEU A 7 25.16 15.37 17.44
CA LEU A 7 23.82 15.90 17.24
C LEU A 7 22.77 15.04 17.96
N PHE A 8 21.73 15.70 18.47
CA PHE A 8 20.58 15.07 19.09
C PHE A 8 19.88 14.13 18.08
N GLN A 9 19.72 12.87 18.45
CA GLN A 9 19.20 11.82 17.55
C GLN A 9 17.67 11.69 17.56
N GLY A 10 16.95 12.50 18.37
CA GLY A 10 15.52 12.29 18.61
C GLY A 10 15.24 11.05 19.45
N GLU A 11 13.96 10.83 19.78
CA GLU A 11 13.52 9.63 20.52
C GLU A 11 13.08 8.49 19.57
N ALA A 12 12.79 8.81 18.31
CA ALA A 12 12.39 7.85 17.28
C ALA A 12 13.21 8.06 16.00
N LEU A 13 13.74 6.97 15.45
CA LEU A 13 14.39 7.00 14.15
C LEU A 13 13.38 7.30 13.05
N PRO A 14 13.69 8.21 12.10
CA PRO A 14 12.81 8.48 10.97
C PRO A 14 12.64 7.21 10.13
N ARG A 15 11.40 6.88 9.77
CA ARG A 15 11.13 5.82 8.79
C ARG A 15 11.26 6.40 7.39
N ALA A 16 12.08 5.76 6.56
CA ALA A 16 12.14 6.07 5.14
C ALA A 16 11.00 5.35 4.42
N LEU A 17 9.99 6.11 3.99
CA LEU A 17 8.90 5.63 3.13
C LEU A 17 9.05 6.24 1.72
N PRO A 18 8.56 5.57 0.67
CA PRO A 18 8.34 6.17 -0.63
C PRO A 18 7.53 7.45 -0.52
N VAL A 19 7.82 8.41 -1.39
CA VAL A 19 7.20 9.74 -1.37
C VAL A 19 5.80 9.76 -2.00
N CYS A 20 5.39 8.65 -2.62
CA CYS A 20 4.12 8.49 -3.31
C CYS A 20 3.41 7.22 -2.80
N ASP A 21 2.12 7.34 -2.55
CA ASP A 21 1.20 6.26 -2.23
C ASP A 21 0.11 6.22 -3.32
N HIS A 22 0.14 5.17 -4.14
CA HIS A 22 -0.73 5.02 -5.31
C HIS A 22 -1.94 4.14 -5.00
N TYR A 23 -3.14 4.71 -5.12
CA TYR A 23 -4.39 4.03 -4.80
C TYR A 23 -4.96 3.23 -5.97
N ALA A 24 -5.36 1.99 -5.71
CA ALA A 24 -6.00 1.12 -6.68
C ALA A 24 -7.14 0.31 -6.05
N GLY A 25 -8.39 0.64 -6.37
CA GLY A 25 -9.59 -0.03 -5.84
C GLY A 25 -10.30 -0.98 -6.81
N THR A 26 -9.69 -1.34 -7.94
CA THR A 26 -10.24 -2.38 -8.85
C THR A 26 -9.14 -3.31 -9.30
N GLU A 27 -9.44 -4.59 -9.55
CA GLU A 27 -8.43 -5.59 -9.96
C GLU A 27 -7.56 -5.11 -11.12
N VAL A 28 -8.19 -4.54 -12.16
CA VAL A 28 -7.48 -4.02 -13.34
C VAL A 28 -6.47 -2.94 -12.96
N ARG A 29 -6.81 -2.06 -12.01
CA ARG A 29 -5.90 -1.02 -11.53
C ARG A 29 -4.83 -1.58 -10.61
N MET A 30 -5.18 -2.54 -9.74
CA MET A 30 -4.25 -3.22 -8.84
C MET A 30 -3.11 -3.90 -9.62
N ARG A 31 -3.46 -4.70 -10.63
CA ARG A 31 -2.48 -5.39 -11.50
C ARG A 31 -1.63 -4.41 -12.32
N LYS A 32 -2.23 -3.33 -12.82
CA LYS A 32 -1.48 -2.27 -13.52
C LYS A 32 -0.50 -1.55 -12.59
N ALA A 33 -0.89 -1.26 -11.35
CA ALA A 33 -0.01 -0.64 -10.37
C ALA A 33 1.17 -1.57 -10.02
N LEU A 34 0.93 -2.87 -9.83
CA LEU A 34 1.99 -3.87 -9.60
C LEU A 34 2.96 -3.98 -10.79
N SER A 35 2.43 -4.01 -12.02
CA SER A 35 3.26 -3.99 -13.24
C SER A 35 4.10 -2.73 -13.31
N LEU A 36 3.52 -1.57 -13.05
CA LEU A 36 4.23 -0.29 -13.05
C LEU A 36 5.31 -0.22 -11.96
N GLN A 37 5.05 -0.78 -10.78
CA GLN A 37 6.04 -0.85 -9.70
C GLN A 37 7.18 -1.81 -10.07
N THR A 38 6.90 -2.88 -10.81
CA THR A 38 7.93 -3.78 -11.37
C THR A 38 8.81 -3.04 -12.38
N GLU A 39 8.23 -2.20 -13.24
CA GLU A 39 8.96 -1.42 -14.24
C GLU A 39 9.82 -0.30 -13.64
N LEU A 40 9.28 0.43 -12.65
CA LEU A 40 9.94 1.61 -12.06
C LEU A 40 10.77 1.29 -10.81
N GLY A 41 10.60 0.11 -10.23
CA GLY A 41 11.05 -0.23 -8.90
C GLY A 41 10.15 0.34 -7.79
N PRO A 42 10.47 0.08 -6.51
CA PRO A 42 9.65 0.44 -5.35
C PRO A 42 9.76 1.94 -4.98
N VAL A 43 9.64 2.83 -5.97
CA VAL A 43 9.70 4.29 -5.80
C VAL A 43 8.37 4.89 -5.30
N PHE A 44 7.32 4.07 -5.24
CA PHE A 44 6.01 4.37 -4.67
C PHE A 44 5.46 3.14 -3.94
N ASP A 45 4.64 3.37 -2.92
CA ASP A 45 3.78 2.33 -2.32
C ASP A 45 2.49 2.20 -3.12
N ILE A 46 1.86 1.03 -3.04
CA ILE A 46 0.52 0.81 -3.58
C ILE A 46 -0.43 0.60 -2.41
N THR A 47 -1.55 1.31 -2.40
CA THR A 47 -2.66 1.03 -1.48
C THR A 47 -3.80 0.39 -2.25
N PHE A 48 -4.06 -0.89 -1.95
CA PHE A 48 -5.28 -1.56 -2.39
C PHE A 48 -6.46 -1.03 -1.59
N ASP A 49 -7.43 -0.50 -2.31
CA ASP A 49 -8.49 0.27 -1.71
C ASP A 49 -9.77 -0.57 -1.62
N CYS A 50 -10.27 -0.74 -0.40
CA CYS A 50 -11.55 -1.37 -0.13
C CYS A 50 -12.66 -0.36 0.14
N GLU A 51 -12.36 0.94 0.23
CA GLU A 51 -13.32 1.99 0.61
C GLU A 51 -13.91 2.68 -0.64
N ASP A 52 -13.64 3.96 -0.85
CA ASP A 52 -14.28 4.78 -1.88
C ASP A 52 -13.80 4.46 -3.32
N GLY A 53 -12.63 3.83 -3.47
CA GLY A 53 -12.11 3.38 -4.75
C GLY A 53 -12.67 2.03 -5.23
N ALA A 54 -13.45 1.34 -4.40
CA ALA A 54 -13.96 -0.01 -4.65
C ALA A 54 -15.45 -0.06 -5.03
N PRO A 55 -15.92 -1.16 -5.65
CA PRO A 55 -17.35 -1.40 -5.82
C PRO A 55 -18.07 -1.60 -4.48
N VAL A 56 -19.19 -0.88 -4.28
CA VAL A 56 -20.06 -1.02 -3.10
C VAL A 56 -20.96 -2.26 -3.22
N GLY A 57 -21.26 -2.91 -2.09
CA GLY A 57 -22.15 -4.08 -1.99
C GLY A 57 -21.46 -5.42 -2.29
N LYS A 58 -20.13 -5.42 -2.39
CA LYS A 58 -19.27 -6.58 -2.64
C LYS A 58 -18.09 -6.61 -1.67
N GLU A 59 -18.26 -6.08 -0.47
CA GLU A 59 -17.19 -5.81 0.48
C GLU A 59 -16.38 -7.07 0.81
N ALA A 60 -17.05 -8.20 1.08
CA ALA A 60 -16.40 -9.48 1.36
C ALA A 60 -15.66 -10.07 0.14
N GLU A 61 -16.29 -10.02 -1.04
CA GLU A 61 -15.70 -10.48 -2.30
C GLU A 61 -14.45 -9.66 -2.65
N HIS A 62 -14.53 -8.34 -2.47
CA HIS A 62 -13.45 -7.41 -2.75
C HIS A 62 -12.29 -7.55 -1.75
N ALA A 63 -12.57 -7.76 -0.47
CA ALA A 63 -11.55 -8.05 0.53
C ALA A 63 -10.79 -9.34 0.20
N GLN A 64 -11.49 -10.38 -0.26
CA GLN A 64 -10.85 -11.64 -0.68
C GLN A 64 -9.96 -11.42 -1.91
N LEU A 65 -10.45 -10.69 -2.93
CA LEU A 65 -9.67 -10.31 -4.10
C LEU A 65 -8.37 -9.57 -3.71
N VAL A 66 -8.48 -8.61 -2.79
CA VAL A 66 -7.33 -7.85 -2.27
C VAL A 66 -6.31 -8.78 -1.62
N VAL A 67 -6.75 -9.73 -0.79
CA VAL A 67 -5.87 -10.72 -0.15
C VAL A 67 -5.18 -11.62 -1.18
N ASP A 68 -5.93 -12.12 -2.17
CA ASP A 68 -5.41 -13.01 -3.20
C ASP A 68 -4.31 -12.35 -4.02
N ILE A 69 -4.48 -11.07 -4.38
CA ILE A 69 -3.47 -10.31 -5.12
C ILE A 69 -2.30 -9.91 -4.21
N LEU A 70 -2.56 -9.50 -2.96
CA LEU A 70 -1.53 -9.06 -2.03
C LEU A 70 -0.54 -10.19 -1.68
N LEU A 71 -1.04 -11.42 -1.57
CA LEU A 71 -0.26 -12.63 -1.30
C LEU A 71 0.32 -13.27 -2.57
N SER A 72 0.00 -12.73 -3.75
CA SER A 72 0.49 -13.23 -5.02
C SER A 72 1.97 -12.86 -5.23
N PRO A 73 2.71 -13.62 -6.06
CA PRO A 73 4.08 -13.30 -6.42
C PRO A 73 4.23 -11.99 -7.20
N GLU A 74 3.13 -11.36 -7.64
CA GLU A 74 3.15 -10.05 -8.29
C GLU A 74 3.55 -8.93 -7.32
N ASN A 75 3.35 -9.11 -6.00
CA ASN A 75 3.82 -8.20 -4.96
C ASN A 75 5.32 -8.40 -4.68
N GLN A 76 6.16 -8.07 -5.66
CA GLN A 76 7.59 -8.40 -5.64
C GLN A 76 8.39 -7.67 -4.54
N PHE A 77 7.97 -6.46 -4.17
CA PHE A 77 8.73 -5.59 -3.25
C PHE A 77 8.17 -5.56 -1.83
N ASN A 78 7.03 -6.21 -1.56
CA ASN A 78 6.30 -6.11 -0.29
C ASN A 78 5.98 -4.66 0.10
N ARG A 79 5.61 -3.85 -0.89
CA ARG A 79 5.28 -2.42 -0.78
C ARG A 79 3.82 -2.15 -1.14
N VAL A 80 2.95 -3.08 -0.76
CA VAL A 80 1.50 -3.01 -0.97
C VAL A 80 0.82 -2.98 0.39
N GLY A 81 0.12 -1.88 0.68
CA GLY A 81 -0.78 -1.72 1.82
C GLY A 81 -2.24 -1.88 1.41
N VAL A 82 -3.14 -1.79 2.39
CA VAL A 82 -4.58 -1.87 2.17
C VAL A 82 -5.28 -0.76 2.96
N ARG A 83 -6.20 -0.05 2.31
CA ARG A 83 -7.17 0.81 2.99
C ARG A 83 -8.46 0.03 3.22
N ILE A 84 -8.89 -0.02 4.48
CA ILE A 84 -10.13 -0.67 4.91
C ILE A 84 -11.23 0.37 5.14
N HIS A 85 -12.47 -0.10 5.24
CA HIS A 85 -13.60 0.72 5.64
C HIS A 85 -13.39 1.34 7.04
N ASP A 86 -14.04 2.48 7.26
CA ASP A 86 -14.12 3.12 8.58
C ASP A 86 -14.69 2.16 9.66
N PRO A 87 -14.24 2.23 10.93
CA PRO A 87 -14.74 1.37 12.00
C PRO A 87 -16.25 1.42 12.26
N SER A 88 -16.94 2.48 11.82
CA SER A 88 -18.39 2.63 11.93
C SER A 88 -19.17 2.06 10.74
N HIS A 89 -18.48 1.59 9.70
CA HIS A 89 -19.10 1.00 8.52
C HIS A 89 -19.77 -0.34 8.87
N SER A 90 -21.06 -0.46 8.55
CA SER A 90 -21.80 -1.70 8.70
C SER A 90 -21.46 -2.61 7.51
N CYS A 91 -20.52 -3.53 7.74
CA CYS A 91 -20.20 -4.63 6.84
C CYS A 91 -21.37 -5.61 6.66
#